data_AF-A0A1M5NHM8-F1
#
_entry.id   AF-A0A1M5NHM8-F1
#
_cell.length_a   1.000
_cell.length_b   1.000
_cell.length_c   1.000
_cell.angle_alpha   90.00
_cell.angle_beta   90.00
_cell.angle_gamma   90.00
#
_symmetry.space_group_name_H-M   'P 1'
#
loop_
_entity.id
_entity.type
_entity.pdbx_description
1 polymer ?
#
loop_
_entity_poly.entity_id
_entity_poly.type
_entity_poly.pdbx_seq_one_letter_code
_entity_poly.pdbx_strand_id
1 'polypeptide(L)'
;MSHFTVLVISDKALDRETLTPILQPWHEYECTGTDDQYVIDVDVTDEVKEEFNKPRQVVVLADGSVHSRYDQRFYTKEPEKKASWDTRKEFELPAGAVEQEMAADEARKHGVGYKTMAECATDYFGAFERDDRFFNKTNPKKKWDWWQIGGRWSDMIRLRGDVCEAMRHVQVLTERRLPIPDSTKALIDGVQMGERSWTNKNEPERVGYCDVARKRQIDFDAMRDEAEKSTLETHAKAAAIIAGRPFETWEEVRARFEAMPTDNAVVTAGGDRWEPVRKAFHSQPVIVDLKAAEMLSFFDSDADLKMFRMSPEDVALRARRRALQTFAVVKDGQWYERGSMGWWGCVSDEKDADTWDQQFSDLIDGLPDDTCLAVVDCHI
;
A
#
# COMPACT_ATOMS: atom_id res chain seq x y z
N MET A 1 -4.68 -1.06 1.12
CA MET A 1 -4.24 -0.49 2.42
C MET A 1 -4.28 1.03 2.27
N SER A 2 -4.95 1.77 3.16
CA SER A 2 -4.92 3.26 3.17
C SER A 2 -3.64 3.82 3.83
N HIS A 3 -2.86 2.91 4.42
CA HIS A 3 -1.53 3.02 5.04
C HIS A 3 -0.29 2.94 4.14
N PHE A 4 0.69 3.84 4.23
CA PHE A 4 2.07 3.52 3.82
C PHE A 4 3.18 4.27 4.60
N THR A 5 4.40 3.73 4.60
CA THR A 5 5.58 4.32 5.28
C THR A 5 6.40 5.23 4.39
N VAL A 6 6.86 6.33 4.96
CA VAL A 6 7.79 7.26 4.33
C VAL A 6 8.99 7.49 5.24
N LEU A 7 10.20 7.38 4.71
CA LEU A 7 11.41 7.84 5.38
C LEU A 7 11.74 9.25 4.89
N VAL A 8 11.75 10.23 5.77
CA VAL A 8 12.19 11.59 5.46
C VAL A 8 13.65 11.76 5.88
N ILE A 9 14.47 12.25 4.95
CA ILE A 9 15.93 12.40 5.11
C ILE A 9 16.28 13.88 4.97
N SER A 10 16.98 14.43 5.96
CA SER A 10 17.34 15.85 6.00
C SER A 10 18.61 16.11 6.81
N ASP A 11 19.38 17.13 6.41
CA ASP A 11 20.49 17.65 7.22
C ASP A 11 20.00 18.53 8.39
N LYS A 12 18.72 18.92 8.38
CA LYS A 12 18.08 19.68 9.45
C LYS A 12 17.40 18.75 10.45
N ALA A 13 17.14 19.26 11.65
CA ALA A 13 16.28 18.56 12.59
C ALA A 13 14.94 18.23 11.94
N LEU A 14 14.39 17.06 12.29
CA LEU A 14 13.10 16.59 11.83
C LEU A 14 12.17 16.52 13.03
N ASP A 15 11.15 17.36 13.01
CA ASP A 15 10.06 17.45 13.96
C ASP A 15 8.80 17.83 13.16
N ARG A 16 7.67 17.99 13.83
CA ARG A 16 6.42 18.29 13.13
C ARG A 16 6.49 19.61 12.34
N GLU A 17 7.16 20.62 12.87
CA GLU A 17 7.26 21.95 12.24
C GLU A 17 8.11 21.92 10.96
N THR A 18 9.22 21.20 10.99
CA THR A 18 10.14 21.04 9.86
C THR A 18 9.66 20.02 8.83
N LEU A 19 8.94 18.98 9.25
CA LEU A 19 8.34 17.99 8.35
C LEU A 19 7.18 18.54 7.52
N THR A 20 6.33 19.41 8.09
CA THR A 20 5.20 20.01 7.38
C THR A 20 5.60 20.60 6.01
N PRO A 21 6.53 21.57 5.91
CA PRO A 21 6.93 22.13 4.62
C PRO A 21 7.69 21.14 3.74
N ILE A 22 8.34 20.11 4.30
CA ILE A 22 9.00 19.06 3.52
C ILE A 22 7.95 18.20 2.81
N LEU A 23 6.88 17.80 3.50
CA LEU A 23 5.85 16.90 2.96
C LEU A 23 4.74 17.62 2.19
N GLN A 24 4.56 18.92 2.42
CA GLN A 24 3.53 19.76 1.79
C GLN A 24 3.42 19.58 0.27
N PRO A 25 4.50 19.47 -0.54
CA PRO A 25 4.38 19.33 -1.98
C PRO A 25 3.54 18.13 -2.47
N TRP A 26 3.26 17.15 -1.60
CA TRP A 26 2.51 15.94 -1.91
C TRP A 26 1.18 15.82 -1.13
N HIS A 27 0.66 16.90 -0.57
CA HIS A 27 -0.64 16.87 0.12
C HIS A 27 -1.81 16.69 -0.87
N GLU A 28 -2.87 16.01 -0.44
CA GLU A 28 -4.15 15.86 -1.15
C GLU A 28 -5.05 17.07 -0.83
N TYR A 29 -5.60 17.74 -1.85
CA TYR A 29 -6.33 18.99 -1.68
C TYR A 29 -7.73 18.81 -1.08
N GLU A 30 -8.50 17.84 -1.55
CA GLU A 30 -9.89 17.60 -1.12
C GLU A 30 -9.96 17.20 0.36
N CYS A 31 -8.98 16.45 0.85
CA CYS A 31 -8.90 16.04 2.25
C CYS A 31 -8.32 17.13 3.16
N THR A 32 -7.29 17.85 2.73
CA THR A 32 -6.64 18.88 3.57
C THR A 32 -7.35 20.23 3.52
N GLY A 33 -8.10 20.52 2.45
CA GLY A 33 -8.68 21.84 2.17
C GLY A 33 -7.65 22.96 1.97
N THR A 34 -6.36 22.62 1.82
CA THR A 34 -5.28 23.62 1.71
C THR A 34 -5.07 24.01 0.24
N ASP A 35 -5.50 25.21 -0.14
CA ASP A 35 -5.28 25.78 -1.49
C ASP A 35 -3.97 26.57 -1.51
N ASP A 36 -2.86 25.90 -1.86
CA ASP A 36 -1.52 26.49 -1.91
C ASP A 36 -0.88 26.38 -3.31
N GLN A 37 0.39 26.73 -3.43
CA GLN A 37 1.14 26.75 -4.70
C GLN A 37 1.27 25.38 -5.40
N TYR A 38 0.95 24.27 -4.74
CA TYR A 38 0.98 22.92 -5.32
C TYR A 38 -0.37 22.49 -5.89
N VAL A 39 -1.44 23.23 -5.57
CA VAL A 39 -2.79 22.97 -6.07
C VAL A 39 -3.02 23.79 -7.34
N ILE A 40 -3.40 23.11 -8.42
CA ILE A 40 -3.66 23.73 -9.72
C ILE A 40 -5.00 23.26 -10.27
N ASP A 41 -5.54 24.04 -11.22
CA ASP A 41 -6.66 23.62 -12.05
C ASP A 41 -6.14 22.69 -13.16
N VAL A 42 -6.49 21.41 -13.11
CA VAL A 42 -6.17 20.42 -14.14
C VAL A 42 -7.36 20.31 -15.08
N ASP A 43 -7.13 20.52 -16.38
CA ASP A 43 -8.15 20.32 -17.42
C ASP A 43 -8.48 18.83 -17.52
N VAL A 44 -9.73 18.48 -17.24
CA VAL A 44 -10.27 17.10 -17.27
C VAL A 44 -11.36 16.95 -18.32
N THR A 45 -11.39 17.85 -19.31
CA THR A 45 -12.47 17.94 -20.29
C THR A 45 -12.63 16.65 -21.10
N ASP A 46 -11.53 15.99 -21.46
CA ASP A 46 -11.58 14.79 -22.30
C ASP A 46 -12.01 13.56 -21.50
N GLU A 47 -11.63 13.46 -20.23
CA GLU A 47 -12.11 12.45 -19.27
C GLU A 47 -13.61 12.60 -19.03
N VAL A 48 -14.09 13.85 -18.85
CA VAL A 48 -15.53 14.14 -18.76
C VAL A 48 -16.26 13.71 -20.03
N LYS A 49 -15.70 13.98 -21.22
CA LYS A 49 -16.31 13.51 -22.49
C LYS A 49 -16.35 12.00 -22.56
N GLU A 50 -15.29 11.32 -22.17
CA GLU A 50 -15.21 9.86 -22.22
C GLU A 50 -16.26 9.23 -21.30
N GLU A 51 -16.31 9.63 -20.03
CA GLU A 51 -17.29 9.10 -19.09
C GLU A 51 -18.73 9.49 -19.48
N PHE A 52 -18.95 10.72 -19.99
CA PHE A 52 -20.26 11.13 -20.49
C PHE A 52 -20.75 10.26 -21.66
N ASN A 53 -19.85 9.80 -22.53
CA ASN A 53 -20.19 8.99 -23.71
C ASN A 53 -20.09 7.47 -23.48
N LYS A 54 -19.62 7.05 -22.31
CA LYS A 54 -19.48 5.64 -21.95
C LYS A 54 -20.84 4.92 -21.95
N PRO A 55 -20.96 3.76 -22.63
CA PRO A 55 -22.17 2.96 -22.62
C PRO A 55 -22.62 2.63 -21.20
N ARG A 56 -23.94 2.53 -21.00
CA ARG A 56 -24.54 2.26 -19.68
C ARG A 56 -25.08 0.84 -19.64
N GLN A 57 -24.81 0.15 -18.53
CA GLN A 57 -25.47 -1.11 -18.22
C GLN A 57 -26.90 -0.81 -17.76
N VAL A 58 -27.87 -1.39 -18.46
CA VAL A 58 -29.29 -1.17 -18.23
C VAL A 58 -30.05 -2.49 -18.10
N VAL A 59 -31.18 -2.43 -17.41
CA VAL A 59 -32.18 -3.47 -17.38
C VAL A 59 -33.40 -2.96 -18.13
N VAL A 60 -33.77 -3.65 -19.20
CA VAL A 60 -35.01 -3.44 -19.96
C VAL A 60 -36.07 -4.36 -19.39
N LEU A 61 -37.11 -3.81 -18.78
CA LEU A 61 -38.21 -4.58 -18.21
C LEU A 61 -39.14 -5.11 -19.29
N ALA A 62 -39.97 -6.10 -18.93
CA ALA A 62 -40.93 -6.71 -19.85
C ALA A 62 -41.98 -5.73 -20.42
N ASP A 63 -42.22 -4.60 -19.74
CA ASP A 63 -43.08 -3.50 -20.21
C ASP A 63 -42.35 -2.51 -21.14
N GLY A 64 -41.06 -2.75 -21.43
CA GLY A 64 -40.21 -1.91 -22.27
C GLY A 64 -39.57 -0.73 -21.54
N SER A 65 -39.82 -0.53 -20.23
CA SER A 65 -39.14 0.51 -19.45
C SER A 65 -37.68 0.15 -19.22
N VAL A 66 -36.81 1.17 -19.22
CA VAL A 66 -35.36 1.00 -19.13
C VAL A 66 -34.87 1.68 -17.85
N HIS A 67 -34.09 0.94 -17.06
CA HIS A 67 -33.53 1.42 -15.81
C HIS A 67 -32.03 1.12 -15.73
N SER A 68 -31.30 1.91 -14.95
CA SER A 68 -29.91 1.61 -14.64
C SER A 68 -29.80 0.23 -14.01
N ARG A 69 -28.82 -0.56 -14.42
CA ARG A 69 -28.49 -1.84 -13.78
C ARG A 69 -28.23 -1.71 -12.27
N TYR A 70 -27.80 -0.53 -11.83
CA TYR A 70 -27.49 -0.23 -10.43
C TYR A 70 -28.67 0.37 -9.65
N ASP A 71 -29.87 0.44 -10.23
CA ASP A 71 -31.06 0.91 -9.52
C ASP A 71 -31.39 -0.03 -8.35
N GLN A 72 -31.61 0.54 -7.15
CA GLN A 72 -31.87 -0.19 -5.91
C GLN A 72 -33.05 -1.16 -6.01
N ARG A 73 -33.99 -0.92 -6.93
CA ARG A 73 -35.14 -1.82 -7.16
C ARG A 73 -34.76 -3.25 -7.53
N PHE A 74 -33.57 -3.46 -8.10
CA PHE A 74 -33.11 -4.78 -8.51
C PHE A 74 -32.29 -5.49 -7.45
N TYR A 75 -31.98 -4.84 -6.32
CA TYR A 75 -31.20 -5.44 -5.24
C TYR A 75 -32.16 -5.96 -4.17
N THR A 76 -32.87 -7.04 -4.48
CA THR A 76 -33.95 -7.61 -3.65
C THR A 76 -33.59 -8.95 -3.02
N LYS A 77 -32.70 -9.71 -3.64
CA LYS A 77 -32.34 -11.07 -3.23
C LYS A 77 -31.48 -11.05 -1.97
N GLU A 78 -31.80 -11.92 -1.01
CA GLU A 78 -30.95 -12.12 0.15
C GLU A 78 -29.72 -12.97 -0.24
N PRO A 79 -28.49 -12.55 0.13
CA PRO A 79 -27.29 -13.34 -0.13
C PRO A 79 -27.36 -14.69 0.58
N GLU A 80 -26.92 -15.77 -0.07
CA GLU A 80 -26.88 -17.11 0.52
C GLU A 80 -25.89 -17.22 1.68
N LYS A 81 -24.86 -16.38 1.69
CA LYS A 81 -23.88 -16.23 2.77
C LYS A 81 -23.58 -14.75 2.97
N LYS A 82 -23.81 -14.25 4.19
CA LYS A 82 -23.43 -12.89 4.59
C LYS A 82 -22.90 -12.87 6.01
N ALA A 83 -21.96 -11.96 6.29
CA ALA A 83 -21.57 -11.68 7.66
C ALA A 83 -22.76 -11.06 8.43
N SER A 84 -22.82 -11.25 9.74
CA SER A 84 -23.95 -10.78 10.56
C SER A 84 -24.19 -9.26 10.52
N TRP A 85 -23.20 -8.49 10.08
CA TRP A 85 -23.25 -7.04 9.93
C TRP A 85 -23.56 -6.57 8.50
N ASP A 86 -23.62 -7.48 7.52
CA ASP A 86 -23.88 -7.12 6.13
C ASP A 86 -25.38 -7.18 5.81
N THR A 87 -25.96 -6.01 5.57
CA THR A 87 -27.38 -5.83 5.25
C THR A 87 -27.64 -5.69 3.75
N ARG A 88 -26.59 -5.76 2.91
CA ARG A 88 -26.70 -5.56 1.47
C ARG A 88 -27.43 -6.73 0.82
N LYS A 89 -28.26 -6.41 -0.17
CA LYS A 89 -28.98 -7.37 -1.01
C LYS A 89 -28.24 -7.59 -2.32
N GLU A 90 -28.46 -8.75 -2.93
CA GLU A 90 -27.92 -9.11 -4.23
C GLU A 90 -28.85 -8.67 -5.36
N PHE A 91 -28.26 -8.47 -6.53
CA PHE A 91 -29.01 -8.22 -7.74
C PHE A 91 -29.87 -9.42 -8.13
N GLU A 92 -31.10 -9.13 -8.53
CA GLU A 92 -32.08 -10.06 -9.05
C GLU A 92 -32.69 -9.47 -10.32
N LEU A 93 -32.47 -10.14 -11.45
CA LEU A 93 -33.07 -9.72 -12.71
C LEU A 93 -34.56 -10.13 -12.71
N PRO A 94 -35.50 -9.18 -12.85
CA PRO A 94 -36.92 -9.51 -12.88
C PRO A 94 -37.28 -10.45 -14.03
N ALA A 95 -38.30 -11.28 -13.83
CA ALA A 95 -38.75 -12.22 -14.86
C ALA A 95 -39.16 -11.48 -16.15
N GLY A 96 -38.60 -11.91 -17.28
CA GLY A 96 -38.84 -11.30 -18.59
C GLY A 96 -38.08 -10.01 -18.85
N ALA A 97 -37.27 -9.52 -17.89
CA ALA A 97 -36.35 -8.42 -18.12
C ALA A 97 -35.06 -8.91 -18.79
N VAL A 98 -34.39 -8.00 -19.50
CA VAL A 98 -33.11 -8.26 -20.18
C VAL A 98 -32.08 -7.25 -19.68
N GLU A 99 -30.94 -7.75 -19.21
CA GLU A 99 -29.77 -6.92 -18.94
C GLU A 99 -28.95 -6.77 -20.23
N GLN A 100 -28.60 -5.54 -20.58
CA GLN A 100 -27.80 -5.25 -21.77
C GLN A 100 -26.99 -3.97 -21.60
N GLU A 101 -25.99 -3.81 -22.47
CA GLU A 101 -25.31 -2.54 -22.66
C GLU A 101 -26.10 -1.66 -23.64
N MET A 102 -26.20 -0.37 -23.32
CA MET A 102 -26.91 0.61 -24.14
C MET A 102 -26.00 1.82 -24.38
N ALA A 103 -25.96 2.32 -25.61
CA ALA A 103 -25.23 3.53 -25.95
C ALA A 103 -25.70 4.70 -25.07
N ALA A 104 -24.77 5.57 -24.66
CA ALA A 104 -25.05 6.60 -23.65
C ALA A 104 -26.15 7.57 -24.08
N ASP A 105 -26.22 7.91 -25.37
CA ASP A 105 -27.24 8.79 -25.95
C ASP A 105 -28.64 8.16 -25.93
N GLU A 106 -28.73 6.85 -26.19
CA GLU A 106 -29.99 6.10 -26.05
C GLU A 106 -30.40 5.96 -24.57
N ALA A 107 -29.46 5.58 -23.69
CA ALA A 107 -29.72 5.44 -22.26
C ALA A 107 -30.25 6.75 -21.63
N ARG A 108 -29.70 7.90 -22.05
CA ARG A 108 -30.17 9.22 -21.63
C ARG A 108 -31.63 9.50 -21.98
N LYS A 109 -32.15 9.00 -23.11
CA LYS A 109 -33.58 9.15 -23.48
C LYS A 109 -34.50 8.48 -22.47
N HIS A 110 -33.98 7.49 -21.74
CA HIS A 110 -34.67 6.79 -20.66
C HIS A 110 -34.33 7.33 -19.26
N GLY A 111 -33.58 8.43 -19.16
CA GLY A 111 -33.18 9.02 -17.88
C GLY A 111 -32.06 8.25 -17.17
N VAL A 112 -31.28 7.45 -17.90
CA VAL A 112 -30.13 6.72 -17.35
C VAL A 112 -28.82 7.40 -17.78
N GLY A 113 -27.94 7.67 -16.81
CA GLY A 113 -26.70 8.42 -17.00
C GLY A 113 -26.88 9.93 -16.78
N TYR A 114 -25.87 10.71 -17.12
CA TYR A 114 -25.84 12.17 -16.94
C TYR A 114 -26.59 12.88 -18.06
N LYS A 115 -27.41 13.89 -17.77
CA LYS A 115 -28.16 14.61 -18.83
C LYS A 115 -27.28 15.51 -19.68
N THR A 116 -26.26 16.11 -19.08
CA THR A 116 -25.33 17.04 -19.74
C THR A 116 -23.89 16.72 -19.34
N MET A 117 -22.93 17.24 -20.11
CA MET A 117 -21.52 17.14 -19.73
C MET A 117 -21.23 17.88 -18.41
N ALA A 118 -21.86 19.03 -18.16
CA ALA A 118 -21.69 19.76 -16.90
C ALA A 118 -22.19 18.99 -15.68
N GLU A 119 -23.30 18.27 -15.82
CA GLU A 119 -23.80 17.34 -14.78
C GLU A 119 -22.80 16.19 -14.56
N CYS A 120 -22.27 15.59 -15.63
CA CYS A 120 -21.23 14.55 -15.51
C CYS A 120 -19.96 15.08 -14.82
N ALA A 121 -19.51 16.26 -15.22
CA ALA A 121 -18.35 16.93 -14.64
C ALA A 121 -18.51 17.16 -13.13
N THR A 122 -19.68 17.67 -12.71
CA THR A 122 -19.92 18.00 -11.32
C THR A 122 -20.16 16.75 -10.47
N ASP A 123 -21.05 15.85 -10.90
CA ASP A 123 -21.52 14.73 -10.08
C ASP A 123 -20.53 13.55 -10.03
N TYR A 124 -19.76 13.34 -11.11
CA TYR A 124 -18.78 12.26 -11.17
C TYR A 124 -17.36 12.72 -10.81
N PHE A 125 -16.93 13.86 -11.36
CA PHE A 125 -15.54 14.31 -11.22
C PHE A 125 -15.33 15.37 -10.13
N GLY A 126 -16.40 15.99 -9.61
CA GLY A 126 -16.27 17.18 -8.75
C GLY A 126 -15.73 18.41 -9.49
N ALA A 127 -15.76 18.39 -10.82
CA ALA A 127 -15.15 19.40 -11.69
C ALA A 127 -16.02 20.65 -11.81
N PHE A 128 -15.39 21.79 -12.06
CA PHE A 128 -16.07 23.05 -12.37
C PHE A 128 -15.80 23.48 -13.81
N GLU A 129 -16.74 24.24 -14.37
CA GLU A 129 -16.67 24.72 -15.75
C GLU A 129 -16.04 26.12 -15.84
N ARG A 130 -15.15 26.33 -16.81
CA ARG A 130 -14.57 27.63 -17.20
C ARG A 130 -14.24 27.61 -18.68
N ASP A 131 -14.71 28.62 -19.42
CA ASP A 131 -14.42 28.79 -20.86
C ASP A 131 -14.70 27.52 -21.70
N ASP A 132 -15.88 26.92 -21.53
CA ASP A 132 -16.34 25.69 -22.20
C ASP A 132 -15.46 24.45 -21.95
N ARG A 133 -14.72 24.45 -20.83
CA ARG A 133 -13.86 23.35 -20.37
C ARG A 133 -14.12 23.01 -18.91
N PHE A 134 -13.79 21.78 -18.51
CA PHE A 134 -13.98 21.27 -17.16
C PHE A 134 -12.63 21.10 -16.46
N PHE A 135 -12.54 21.57 -15.22
CA PHE A 135 -11.32 21.55 -14.43
C PHE A 135 -11.54 20.92 -13.06
N ASN A 136 -10.56 20.13 -12.62
CA ASN A 136 -10.43 19.70 -11.24
C ASN A 136 -9.34 20.51 -10.54
N LYS A 137 -9.68 21.10 -9.40
CA LYS A 137 -8.69 21.72 -8.53
C LYS A 137 -8.01 20.62 -7.71
N THR A 138 -6.74 20.35 -7.97
CA THR A 138 -6.04 19.25 -7.29
C THR A 138 -4.52 19.46 -7.27
N ASN A 139 -3.82 18.69 -6.42
CA ASN A 139 -2.37 18.59 -6.47
C ASN A 139 -1.98 17.38 -7.35
N PRO A 140 -1.37 17.57 -8.53
CA PRO A 140 -1.00 16.48 -9.43
C PRO A 140 0.03 15.50 -8.83
N LYS A 141 0.72 15.92 -7.77
CA LYS A 141 1.70 15.12 -7.04
C LYS A 141 1.16 14.57 -5.73
N LYS A 142 -0.13 14.70 -5.42
CA LYS A 142 -0.69 14.23 -4.15
C LYS A 142 -0.34 12.77 -3.85
N LYS A 143 0.05 12.52 -2.61
CA LYS A 143 0.41 11.19 -2.06
C LYS A 143 -0.29 10.92 -0.74
N TRP A 144 -0.65 11.95 0.02
CA TRP A 144 -1.18 11.78 1.36
C TRP A 144 -2.31 12.77 1.69
N ASP A 145 -3.27 12.34 2.51
CA ASP A 145 -4.36 13.15 3.06
C ASP A 145 -4.01 13.73 4.43
N TRP A 146 -3.31 12.93 5.23
CA TRP A 146 -2.69 13.32 6.49
C TRP A 146 -1.49 12.42 6.80
N TRP A 147 -0.65 12.86 7.74
CA TRP A 147 0.53 12.10 8.17
C TRP A 147 0.83 12.29 9.66
N GLN A 148 1.59 11.36 10.24
CA GLN A 148 2.16 11.48 11.58
C GLN A 148 3.52 10.77 11.67
N ILE A 149 4.37 11.20 12.61
CA ILE A 149 5.64 10.51 12.90
C ILE A 149 5.34 9.16 13.58
N GLY A 150 5.98 8.08 13.10
CA GLY A 150 5.78 6.72 13.60
C GLY A 150 4.49 6.08 13.09
N GLY A 151 3.36 6.32 13.79
CA GLY A 151 2.04 5.80 13.44
C GLY A 151 1.94 4.28 13.55
N ARG A 152 1.48 3.61 12.48
CA ARG A 152 1.46 2.14 12.40
C ARG A 152 2.86 1.53 12.45
N TRP A 153 3.87 2.33 12.19
CA TRP A 153 5.27 1.92 12.13
C TRP A 153 6.11 2.61 13.20
N SER A 154 5.49 3.00 14.32
CA SER A 154 6.22 3.43 15.50
C SER A 154 7.24 2.38 15.94
N ASP A 155 8.40 2.84 16.42
CA ASP A 155 9.53 2.04 16.89
C ASP A 155 10.30 1.30 15.78
N MET A 156 10.42 1.88 14.59
CA MET A 156 11.17 1.28 13.47
C MET A 156 12.70 1.45 13.58
N ILE A 157 13.19 2.52 14.21
CA ILE A 157 14.63 2.84 14.24
C ILE A 157 15.26 2.33 15.53
N ARG A 158 16.23 1.41 15.43
CA ARG A 158 16.99 0.90 16.59
C ARG A 158 18.12 1.86 16.95
N LEU A 159 18.15 2.31 18.21
CA LEU A 159 19.22 3.13 18.75
C LEU A 159 20.45 2.29 19.09
N ARG A 160 21.65 2.87 18.93
CA ARG A 160 22.89 2.31 19.48
C ARG A 160 22.79 2.18 21.00
N GLY A 161 23.50 1.20 21.54
CA GLY A 161 23.47 0.90 22.98
C GLY A 161 23.79 2.10 23.87
N ASP A 162 24.79 2.91 23.52
CA ASP A 162 25.16 4.12 24.25
C ASP A 162 24.03 5.17 24.27
N VAL A 163 23.36 5.38 23.13
CA VAL A 163 22.23 6.31 22.99
C VAL A 163 21.00 5.79 23.76
N CYS A 164 20.74 4.48 23.68
CA CYS A 164 19.65 3.82 24.41
C CYS A 164 19.82 3.96 25.93
N GLU A 165 21.01 3.70 26.47
CA GLU A 165 21.29 3.90 27.90
C GLU A 165 21.18 5.38 28.30
N ALA A 166 21.60 6.30 27.44
CA ALA A 166 21.44 7.73 27.68
C ALA A 166 19.97 8.16 27.73
N MET A 167 19.10 7.64 26.85
CA MET A 167 17.66 7.89 26.89
C MET A 167 17.04 7.40 28.22
N ARG A 168 17.39 6.19 28.67
CA ARG A 168 16.94 5.68 29.97
C ARG A 168 17.43 6.54 31.13
N HIS A 169 18.69 6.98 31.08
CA HIS A 169 19.25 7.83 32.12
C HIS A 169 18.53 9.19 32.17
N VAL A 170 18.20 9.78 31.02
CA VAL A 170 17.40 11.03 30.94
C VAL A 170 16.03 10.86 31.57
N GLN A 171 15.35 9.75 31.33
CA GLN A 171 14.06 9.46 31.97
C GLN A 171 14.20 9.46 33.50
N VAL A 172 15.18 8.73 34.04
CA VAL A 172 15.44 8.66 35.50
C VAL A 172 15.78 10.03 36.09
N LEU A 173 16.62 10.82 35.41
CA LEU A 173 16.99 12.17 35.87
C LEU A 173 15.77 13.11 35.86
N THR A 174 14.92 13.02 34.83
CA THR A 174 13.71 13.83 34.69
C THR A 174 12.71 13.52 35.81
N GLU A 175 12.44 12.23 36.06
CA GLU A 175 11.56 11.78 37.16
C GLU A 175 12.05 12.26 38.53
N ARG A 176 13.37 12.30 38.71
CA ARG A 176 14.03 12.78 39.94
C ARG A 176 14.25 14.29 39.97
N ARG A 177 13.88 15.03 38.92
CA ARG A 177 14.11 16.47 38.75
C ARG A 177 15.59 16.86 38.92
N LEU A 178 16.48 16.02 38.41
CA LEU A 178 17.93 16.22 38.42
C LEU A 178 18.41 16.86 37.10
N PRO A 179 19.52 17.60 37.12
CA PRO A 179 20.08 18.17 35.89
C PRO A 179 20.58 17.07 34.95
N ILE A 180 20.28 17.21 33.67
CA ILE A 180 20.76 16.32 32.61
C ILE A 180 22.15 16.80 32.16
N PRO A 181 23.21 15.95 32.19
CA PRO A 181 24.53 16.32 31.70
C PRO A 181 24.51 16.71 30.21
N ASP A 182 25.31 17.71 29.83
CA ASP A 182 25.35 18.17 28.43
C ASP A 182 25.87 17.10 27.46
N SER A 183 26.76 16.22 27.92
CA SER A 183 27.19 15.04 27.15
C SER A 183 26.03 14.08 26.86
N THR A 184 25.11 13.92 27.82
CA THR A 184 23.90 13.10 27.64
C THR A 184 22.93 13.77 26.68
N LYS A 185 22.68 15.09 26.83
CA LYS A 185 21.83 15.85 25.89
C LYS A 185 22.35 15.77 24.46
N ALA A 186 23.66 15.97 24.28
CA ALA A 186 24.29 15.90 22.96
C ALA A 186 24.17 14.51 22.32
N LEU A 187 24.21 13.44 23.12
CA LEU A 187 24.11 12.08 22.63
C LEU A 187 22.69 11.74 22.14
N ILE A 188 21.66 12.28 22.78
CA ILE A 188 20.25 12.06 22.43
C ILE A 188 19.64 13.16 21.56
N ASP A 189 20.44 14.15 21.15
CA ASP A 189 19.97 15.29 20.36
C ASP A 189 19.29 14.83 19.07
N GLY A 190 18.05 15.28 18.87
CA GLY A 190 17.23 14.93 17.70
C GLY A 190 16.53 13.57 17.78
N VAL A 191 16.74 12.76 18.83
CA VAL A 191 16.00 11.52 19.04
C VAL A 191 14.57 11.83 19.46
N GLN A 192 13.57 11.32 18.73
CA GLN A 192 12.15 11.55 19.05
C GLN A 192 11.32 10.27 18.89
N MET A 193 10.32 10.15 19.78
CA MET A 193 9.24 9.17 19.63
C MET A 193 8.08 9.81 18.88
N GLY A 194 7.55 9.10 17.90
CA GLY A 194 6.32 9.45 17.22
C GLY A 194 5.10 9.05 18.03
N GLU A 195 3.93 9.26 17.44
CA GLU A 195 2.67 8.83 18.03
C GLU A 195 2.23 7.51 17.41
N ARG A 196 1.76 6.58 18.24
CA ARG A 196 1.18 5.33 17.75
C ARG A 196 -0.15 5.56 17.03
N SER A 197 -0.45 4.72 16.05
CA SER A 197 -1.74 4.69 15.36
C SER A 197 -2.79 3.89 16.15
N TRP A 198 -4.04 3.90 15.71
CA TRP A 198 -5.13 3.18 16.35
C TRP A 198 -4.93 1.66 16.41
N THR A 199 -4.12 1.09 15.51
CA THR A 199 -3.83 -0.35 15.43
C THR A 199 -2.87 -0.82 16.52
N ASN A 200 -1.95 0.05 16.97
CA ASN A 200 -0.90 -0.28 17.94
C ASN A 200 -0.94 0.62 19.19
N LYS A 201 -1.93 1.51 19.35
CA LYS A 201 -2.04 2.50 20.45
C LYS A 201 -1.84 1.95 21.88
N ASN A 202 -2.13 0.66 22.10
CA ASN A 202 -2.04 0.02 23.41
C ASN A 202 -0.77 -0.83 23.57
N GLU A 203 0.07 -0.91 22.54
CA GLU A 203 1.32 -1.65 22.58
C GLU A 203 2.38 -0.84 23.35
N PRO A 204 3.14 -1.48 24.26
CA PRO A 204 4.20 -0.80 24.99
C PRO A 204 5.28 -0.31 24.02
N GLU A 205 5.86 0.85 24.28
CA GLU A 205 7.03 1.36 23.54
C GLU A 205 8.16 0.34 23.53
N ARG A 206 8.74 0.10 22.35
CA ARG A 206 9.85 -0.83 22.21
C ARG A 206 11.12 -0.17 22.74
N VAL A 207 11.61 -0.64 23.88
CA VAL A 207 12.81 -0.09 24.53
C VAL A 207 14.01 -0.08 23.56
N GLY A 208 14.64 1.09 23.42
CA GLY A 208 15.80 1.27 22.55
C GLY A 208 15.47 1.51 21.08
N TYR A 209 14.20 1.78 20.76
CA TYR A 209 13.77 2.18 19.43
C TYR A 209 13.18 3.58 19.46
N CYS A 210 13.09 4.21 18.30
CA CYS A 210 12.52 5.54 18.10
C CYS A 210 11.99 5.70 16.67
N ASP A 211 11.46 6.89 16.36
CA ASP A 211 10.92 7.22 15.05
C ASP A 211 11.70 8.33 14.34
N VAL A 212 12.48 9.11 15.08
CA VAL A 212 13.43 10.09 14.53
C VAL A 212 14.78 9.92 15.21
N ALA A 213 15.85 9.85 14.43
CA ALA A 213 17.22 9.87 14.93
C ALA A 213 18.19 10.37 13.85
N ARG A 214 19.39 10.80 14.27
CA ARG A 214 20.52 10.99 13.35
C ARG A 214 21.11 9.64 12.99
N LYS A 215 21.61 9.48 11.76
CA LYS A 215 22.24 8.23 11.27
C LYS A 215 23.26 7.67 12.26
N ARG A 216 24.12 8.51 12.83
CA ARG A 216 25.12 8.08 13.82
C ARG A 216 24.48 7.41 15.04
N GLN A 217 23.29 7.81 15.48
CA GLN A 217 22.63 7.27 16.66
C GLN A 217 21.98 5.91 16.43
N ILE A 218 21.95 5.41 15.20
CA ILE A 218 21.23 4.20 14.78
C ILE A 218 22.18 3.01 14.71
N ASP A 219 21.70 1.86 15.19
CA ASP A 219 22.44 0.59 15.19
C ASP A 219 22.06 -0.25 13.97
N PHE A 220 22.51 0.18 12.78
CA PHE A 220 22.22 -0.53 11.53
C PHE A 220 22.76 -1.95 11.51
N ASP A 221 23.93 -2.19 12.09
CA ASP A 221 24.54 -3.52 12.13
C ASP A 221 23.69 -4.47 12.96
N ALA A 222 23.25 -4.08 14.15
CA ALA A 222 22.38 -4.94 14.94
C ALA A 222 21.01 -5.17 14.27
N MET A 223 20.45 -4.17 13.57
CA MET A 223 19.23 -4.36 12.78
C MET A 223 19.44 -5.38 11.66
N ARG A 224 20.55 -5.26 10.93
CA ARG A 224 20.92 -6.16 9.81
C ARG A 224 21.19 -7.58 10.28
N ASP A 225 21.92 -7.74 11.37
CA ASP A 225 22.25 -9.05 11.96
C ASP A 225 20.98 -9.76 12.50
N GLU A 226 20.07 -9.02 13.13
CA GLU A 226 18.79 -9.55 13.60
C GLU A 226 17.90 -10.00 12.43
N ALA A 227 17.78 -9.16 11.40
CA ALA A 227 17.01 -9.49 10.19
C ALA A 227 17.59 -10.71 9.46
N GLU A 228 18.91 -10.74 9.25
CA GLU A 228 19.62 -11.87 8.64
C GLU A 228 19.38 -13.17 9.42
N LYS A 229 19.62 -13.15 10.73
CA LYS A 229 19.45 -14.33 11.58
C LYS A 229 18.02 -14.85 11.52
N SER A 230 17.03 -13.99 11.76
CA SER A 230 15.61 -14.38 11.75
C SER A 230 15.20 -14.96 10.40
N THR A 231 15.69 -14.37 9.31
CA THR A 231 15.34 -14.79 7.96
C THR A 231 15.99 -16.11 7.57
N LEU A 232 17.27 -16.30 7.92
CA LEU A 232 17.99 -17.57 7.69
C LEU A 232 17.39 -18.73 8.50
N GLU A 233 16.93 -18.47 9.74
CA GLU A 233 16.23 -19.47 10.54
C GLU A 233 14.92 -19.92 9.87
N THR A 234 14.10 -18.99 9.38
CA THR A 234 12.88 -19.29 8.61
C THR A 234 13.20 -20.04 7.31
N HIS A 235 14.20 -19.58 6.56
CA HIS A 235 14.64 -20.23 5.34
C HIS A 235 15.14 -21.67 5.58
N ALA A 236 15.92 -21.92 6.64
CA ALA A 236 16.39 -23.24 7.00
C ALA A 236 15.24 -24.20 7.37
N LYS A 237 14.22 -23.70 8.09
CA LYS A 237 13.00 -24.48 8.39
C LYS A 237 12.26 -24.85 7.10
N ALA A 238 12.06 -23.88 6.19
CA ALA A 238 11.43 -24.14 4.90
C ALA A 238 12.24 -25.16 4.08
N ALA A 239 13.56 -25.02 4.01
CA ALA A 239 14.44 -25.94 3.29
C ALA A 239 14.36 -27.38 3.85
N ALA A 240 14.29 -27.54 5.17
CA ALA A 240 14.12 -28.84 5.82
C ALA A 240 12.77 -29.49 5.48
N ILE A 241 11.70 -28.69 5.39
CA ILE A 241 10.39 -29.16 4.94
C ILE A 241 10.44 -29.53 3.47
N ILE A 242 10.93 -28.66 2.59
CA ILE A 242 11.01 -28.88 1.15
C ILE A 242 11.84 -30.14 0.86
N ALA A 243 12.97 -30.33 1.56
CA ALA A 243 13.83 -31.50 1.46
C ALA A 243 14.24 -31.83 0.01
N GLY A 244 14.45 -30.80 -0.82
CA GLY A 244 14.79 -30.93 -2.24
C GLY A 244 13.64 -31.38 -3.15
N ARG A 245 12.41 -31.53 -2.64
CA ARG A 245 11.23 -31.88 -3.45
C ARG A 245 10.87 -30.72 -4.38
N PRO A 246 10.56 -31.00 -5.67
CA PRO A 246 10.14 -29.95 -6.58
C PRO A 246 8.77 -29.42 -6.19
N PHE A 247 8.54 -28.14 -6.46
CA PHE A 247 7.24 -27.48 -6.36
C PHE A 247 7.21 -26.34 -7.37
N GLU A 248 6.01 -25.92 -7.76
CA GLU A 248 5.71 -24.80 -8.63
C GLU A 248 5.08 -23.66 -7.81
N THR A 249 5.44 -22.44 -8.14
CA THR A 249 4.80 -21.19 -7.68
C THR A 249 3.41 -21.02 -8.31
N TRP A 250 2.62 -20.07 -7.83
CA TRP A 250 1.29 -19.79 -8.40
C TRP A 250 1.37 -19.38 -9.87
N GLU A 251 2.31 -18.49 -10.22
CA GLU A 251 2.59 -18.04 -11.58
C GLU A 251 3.00 -19.19 -12.50
N GLU A 252 3.88 -20.08 -12.03
CA GLU A 252 4.32 -21.25 -12.80
C GLU A 252 3.15 -22.21 -13.07
N VAL A 253 2.34 -22.52 -12.05
CA VAL A 253 1.14 -23.36 -12.24
C VAL A 253 0.17 -22.67 -13.20
N ARG A 254 -0.09 -21.38 -13.00
CA ARG A 254 -0.99 -20.60 -13.86
C ARG A 254 -0.53 -20.61 -15.32
N ALA A 255 0.73 -20.28 -15.58
CA ALA A 255 1.30 -20.24 -16.92
C ALA A 255 1.22 -21.62 -17.59
N ARG A 256 1.46 -22.71 -16.84
CA ARG A 256 1.32 -24.08 -17.33
C ARG A 256 -0.12 -24.40 -17.76
N PHE A 257 -1.13 -23.95 -17.03
CA PHE A 257 -2.54 -24.13 -17.41
C PHE A 257 -2.96 -23.23 -18.59
N GLU A 258 -2.47 -22.00 -18.63
CA GLU A 258 -2.73 -21.06 -19.74
C GLU A 258 -2.12 -21.55 -21.06
N ALA A 259 -1.02 -22.32 -21.01
CA ALA A 259 -0.39 -22.92 -22.19
C ALA A 259 -1.10 -24.18 -22.73
N MET A 260 -2.12 -24.71 -22.05
CA MET A 260 -2.84 -25.90 -22.52
C MET A 260 -3.82 -25.56 -23.66
N PRO A 261 -3.98 -26.45 -24.66
CA PRO A 261 -4.96 -26.25 -25.73
C PRO A 261 -6.38 -26.07 -25.17
N THR A 262 -7.10 -25.06 -25.68
CA THR A 262 -8.46 -24.68 -25.25
C THR A 262 -9.54 -25.74 -25.47
N ASP A 263 -9.23 -26.84 -26.17
CA ASP A 263 -10.18 -27.92 -26.44
C ASP A 263 -10.59 -28.73 -25.19
N ASN A 264 -9.93 -28.50 -24.06
CA ASN A 264 -10.29 -29.05 -22.75
C ASN A 264 -10.74 -27.96 -21.76
N ALA A 265 -11.20 -26.80 -22.25
CA ALA A 265 -11.84 -25.81 -21.42
C ALA A 265 -13.16 -26.40 -20.89
N VAL A 266 -13.09 -27.05 -19.73
CA VAL A 266 -14.21 -27.17 -18.79
C VAL A 266 -14.50 -25.75 -18.30
N VAL A 267 -15.03 -24.91 -19.20
CA VAL A 267 -15.94 -23.86 -18.83
C VAL A 267 -17.26 -24.58 -18.68
N THR A 268 -17.46 -25.25 -17.54
CA THR A 268 -18.83 -25.46 -17.09
C THR A 268 -19.45 -24.07 -17.05
N ALA A 269 -20.58 -23.89 -17.72
CA ALA A 269 -21.35 -22.66 -17.65
C ALA A 269 -21.56 -22.32 -16.16
N GLY A 270 -20.88 -21.27 -15.67
CA GLY A 270 -20.88 -20.85 -14.26
C GLY A 270 -19.74 -21.37 -13.35
N GLY A 271 -18.74 -22.09 -13.87
CA GLY A 271 -17.59 -22.58 -13.11
C GLY A 271 -16.41 -21.59 -13.06
N ASP A 272 -15.73 -21.50 -11.91
CA ASP A 272 -14.51 -20.71 -11.79
C ASP A 272 -13.38 -21.35 -12.60
N ARG A 273 -12.96 -20.69 -13.68
CA ARG A 273 -11.86 -21.12 -14.56
C ARG A 273 -10.54 -21.37 -13.82
N TRP A 274 -10.40 -20.79 -12.62
CA TRP A 274 -9.21 -20.90 -11.78
C TRP A 274 -9.27 -22.06 -10.79
N GLU A 275 -10.42 -22.73 -10.64
CA GLU A 275 -10.54 -23.87 -9.72
C GLU A 275 -9.54 -25.00 -10.02
N PRO A 276 -9.31 -25.39 -11.28
CA PRO A 276 -8.27 -26.38 -11.60
C PRO A 276 -6.86 -25.90 -11.23
N VAL A 277 -6.57 -24.61 -11.39
CA VAL A 277 -5.28 -23.99 -11.08
C VAL A 277 -5.04 -23.95 -9.56
N ARG A 278 -6.05 -23.49 -8.79
CA ARG A 278 -6.02 -23.50 -7.30
C ARG A 278 -5.86 -24.90 -6.76
N LYS A 279 -6.63 -25.85 -7.30
CA LYS A 279 -6.53 -27.26 -6.90
C LYS A 279 -5.14 -27.81 -7.18
N ALA A 280 -4.60 -27.58 -8.38
CA ALA A 280 -3.26 -28.03 -8.74
C ALA A 280 -2.21 -27.45 -7.78
N PHE A 281 -2.21 -26.13 -7.58
CA PHE A 281 -1.25 -25.45 -6.71
C PHE A 281 -1.34 -25.90 -5.25
N HIS A 282 -2.53 -25.96 -4.66
CA HIS A 282 -2.72 -26.33 -3.26
C HIS A 282 -2.57 -27.84 -2.99
N SER A 283 -2.65 -28.68 -4.02
CA SER A 283 -2.45 -30.13 -3.88
C SER A 283 -0.99 -30.56 -3.92
N GLN A 284 -0.06 -29.65 -4.21
CA GLN A 284 1.38 -29.97 -4.23
C GLN A 284 1.84 -30.40 -2.82
N PRO A 285 2.52 -31.54 -2.67
CA PRO A 285 2.95 -32.03 -1.36
C PRO A 285 3.76 -31.02 -0.55
N VAL A 286 4.68 -30.29 -1.21
CA VAL A 286 5.49 -29.24 -0.58
C VAL A 286 4.63 -28.09 -0.06
N ILE A 287 3.63 -27.64 -0.83
CA ILE A 287 2.74 -26.53 -0.43
C ILE A 287 1.86 -26.95 0.75
N VAL A 288 1.38 -28.20 0.75
CA VAL A 288 0.61 -28.76 1.88
C VAL A 288 1.46 -28.78 3.15
N ASP A 289 2.69 -29.28 3.07
CA ASP A 289 3.58 -29.39 4.23
C ASP A 289 4.03 -28.02 4.75
N LEU A 290 4.33 -27.07 3.86
CA LEU A 290 4.68 -25.69 4.25
C LEU A 290 3.51 -25.00 4.96
N LYS A 291 2.26 -25.18 4.48
CA LYS A 291 1.07 -24.66 5.16
C LYS A 291 0.83 -25.33 6.51
N ALA A 292 1.01 -26.65 6.60
CA ALA A 292 0.85 -27.39 7.85
C ALA A 292 1.88 -26.98 8.91
N ALA A 293 3.06 -26.52 8.47
CA ALA A 293 4.11 -25.97 9.32
C ALA A 293 3.99 -24.45 9.56
N GLU A 294 2.88 -23.82 9.14
CA GLU A 294 2.63 -22.37 9.25
C GLU A 294 3.71 -21.50 8.58
N MET A 295 4.42 -22.06 7.59
CA MET A 295 5.41 -21.35 6.77
C MET A 295 4.78 -20.60 5.60
N LEU A 296 3.51 -20.87 5.31
CA LEU A 296 2.69 -20.19 4.31
C LEU A 296 1.29 -19.97 4.85
N SER A 297 0.78 -18.78 4.60
CA SER A 297 -0.55 -18.28 4.89
C SER A 297 -1.31 -17.99 3.59
N PHE A 298 -2.52 -17.44 3.72
CA PHE A 298 -3.31 -16.99 2.59
C PHE A 298 -2.74 -15.72 1.91
N PHE A 299 -1.93 -14.93 2.62
CA PHE A 299 -1.39 -13.65 2.13
C PHE A 299 -0.01 -13.78 1.47
N ASP A 300 0.64 -14.95 1.56
CA ASP A 300 1.94 -15.18 0.95
C ASP A 300 1.87 -15.15 -0.58
N SER A 301 2.90 -14.55 -1.15
CA SER A 301 3.05 -14.31 -2.57
C SER A 301 4.04 -15.28 -3.21
N ASP A 302 4.14 -15.24 -4.53
CA ASP A 302 5.18 -15.99 -5.25
C ASP A 302 6.59 -15.53 -4.90
N ALA A 303 6.78 -14.29 -4.44
CA ALA A 303 8.07 -13.82 -3.96
C ALA A 303 8.52 -14.60 -2.71
N ASP A 304 7.59 -14.96 -1.82
CA ASP A 304 7.86 -15.72 -0.59
C ASP A 304 8.23 -17.18 -0.94
N LEU A 305 7.57 -17.76 -1.94
CA LEU A 305 7.93 -19.08 -2.45
C LEU A 305 9.27 -19.11 -3.20
N LYS A 306 9.54 -18.09 -4.02
CA LYS A 306 10.81 -17.93 -4.73
C LYS A 306 11.98 -17.78 -3.74
N MET A 307 11.73 -17.14 -2.59
CA MET A 307 12.72 -17.01 -1.51
C MET A 307 13.24 -18.36 -1.00
N PHE A 308 12.38 -19.39 -0.90
CA PHE A 308 12.80 -20.71 -0.44
C PHE A 308 13.69 -21.47 -1.44
N ARG A 309 13.84 -20.96 -2.66
CA ARG A 309 14.75 -21.50 -3.68
C ARG A 309 16.09 -20.74 -3.75
N MET A 310 16.22 -19.64 -3.03
CA MET A 310 17.44 -18.82 -3.04
C MET A 310 18.59 -19.51 -2.29
N SER A 311 19.82 -19.11 -2.59
CA SER A 311 20.96 -19.53 -1.79
C SER A 311 20.89 -18.87 -0.40
N PRO A 312 21.44 -19.49 0.66
CA PRO A 312 21.54 -18.83 1.97
C PRO A 312 22.26 -17.48 1.92
N GLU A 313 23.24 -17.31 1.01
CA GLU A 313 23.95 -16.05 0.80
C GLU A 313 23.02 -14.95 0.27
N ASP A 314 22.22 -15.25 -0.75
CA ASP A 314 21.26 -14.29 -1.32
C ASP A 314 20.16 -13.94 -0.32
N VAL A 315 19.70 -14.93 0.46
CA VAL A 315 18.72 -14.72 1.54
C VAL A 315 19.28 -13.78 2.60
N ALA A 316 20.52 -14.01 3.05
CA ALA A 316 21.19 -13.15 4.02
C ALA A 316 21.33 -11.72 3.48
N LEU A 317 21.82 -11.57 2.25
CA LEU A 317 22.00 -10.26 1.61
C LEU A 317 20.67 -9.49 1.51
N ARG A 318 19.60 -10.14 1.04
CA ARG A 318 18.26 -9.54 0.95
C ARG A 318 17.71 -9.16 2.33
N ALA A 319 17.89 -10.01 3.33
CA ALA A 319 17.45 -9.74 4.70
C ALA A 319 18.16 -8.50 5.29
N ARG A 320 19.48 -8.41 5.11
CA ARG A 320 20.26 -7.23 5.57
C ARG A 320 19.79 -5.94 4.90
N ARG A 321 19.54 -5.95 3.58
CA ARG A 321 19.03 -4.77 2.85
C ARG A 321 17.66 -4.31 3.32
N ARG A 322 16.81 -5.26 3.77
CA ARG A 322 15.44 -4.99 4.26
C ARG A 322 15.36 -4.67 5.75
N ALA A 323 16.47 -4.69 6.47
CA ALA A 323 16.50 -4.48 7.92
C ALA A 323 15.90 -3.13 8.35
N LEU A 324 16.09 -2.10 7.52
CA LEU A 324 15.30 -0.87 7.55
C LEU A 324 14.83 -0.59 6.12
N GLN A 325 13.52 -0.57 5.90
CA GLN A 325 12.94 -0.22 4.61
C GLN A 325 11.58 0.44 4.80
N THR A 326 11.33 1.49 4.03
CA THR A 326 10.02 2.13 3.91
C THR A 326 9.49 2.02 2.48
N PHE A 327 8.19 2.27 2.30
CA PHE A 327 7.55 2.26 0.98
C PHE A 327 8.06 3.41 0.10
N ALA A 328 8.23 4.59 0.70
CA ALA A 328 8.77 5.77 0.04
C ALA A 328 9.87 6.45 0.86
N VAL A 329 10.64 7.30 0.19
CA VAL A 329 11.70 8.14 0.74
C VAL A 329 11.50 9.57 0.24
N VAL A 330 11.60 10.54 1.14
CA VAL A 330 11.69 11.96 0.77
C VAL A 330 13.08 12.46 1.11
N LYS A 331 13.80 12.95 0.09
CA LYS A 331 15.14 13.51 0.25
C LYS A 331 15.34 14.63 -0.76
N ASP A 332 15.93 15.75 -0.32
CA ASP A 332 16.28 16.91 -1.17
C ASP A 332 15.09 17.46 -1.97
N GLY A 333 13.89 17.46 -1.37
CA GLY A 333 12.65 17.91 -2.03
C GLY A 333 12.14 16.99 -3.13
N GLN A 334 12.64 15.76 -3.20
CA GLN A 334 12.18 14.72 -4.13
C GLN A 334 11.55 13.56 -3.38
N TRP A 335 10.56 12.93 -4.02
CA TRP A 335 9.86 11.74 -3.54
C TRP A 335 10.27 10.53 -4.37
N TYR A 336 10.70 9.47 -3.69
CA TYR A 336 11.10 8.20 -4.29
C TYR A 336 10.21 7.10 -3.70
N GLU A 337 9.64 6.23 -4.52
CA GLU A 337 8.79 5.12 -4.05
C GLU A 337 9.09 3.82 -4.80
N ARG A 338 8.83 2.67 -4.16
CA ARG A 338 9.14 1.32 -4.67
C ARG A 338 8.38 0.98 -5.97
N GLY A 339 7.25 1.61 -6.20
CA GLY A 339 6.51 1.59 -7.46
C GLY A 339 5.80 2.93 -7.59
N SER A 340 5.90 3.55 -8.76
CA SER A 340 5.12 4.75 -9.01
C SER A 340 3.64 4.37 -9.09
N MET A 341 2.73 5.14 -8.47
CA MET A 341 1.53 5.48 -9.24
C MET A 341 2.08 6.15 -10.49
N GLY A 342 2.17 5.40 -11.59
CA GLY A 342 2.91 5.84 -12.76
C GLY A 342 2.40 7.19 -13.23
N TRP A 343 3.30 7.92 -13.89
CA TRP A 343 2.92 8.61 -15.10
C TRP A 343 1.99 7.62 -15.88
N TRP A 344 0.68 7.91 -15.93
CA TRP A 344 -0.40 7.08 -16.50
C TRP A 344 -1.15 6.07 -15.63
N GLY A 345 -1.34 6.28 -14.32
CA GLY A 345 -2.60 5.89 -13.64
C GLY A 345 -3.02 4.40 -13.67
N CYS A 346 -2.08 3.48 -13.89
CA CYS A 346 -2.22 2.05 -13.65
C CYS A 346 -0.98 1.57 -12.89
N VAL A 347 -1.15 0.66 -11.93
CA VAL A 347 -0.01 0.02 -11.26
C VAL A 347 0.59 -0.98 -12.25
N SER A 348 1.62 -0.54 -12.96
CA SER A 348 2.48 -1.34 -13.84
C SER A 348 3.93 -0.94 -13.59
N ASP A 349 4.84 -1.92 -13.61
CA ASP A 349 6.27 -1.79 -13.27
C ASP A 349 6.58 -1.52 -11.79
N GLU A 350 6.21 -2.46 -10.90
CA GLU A 350 6.93 -2.59 -9.62
C GLU A 350 8.42 -2.75 -9.96
N LYS A 351 9.30 -1.89 -9.43
CA LYS A 351 10.73 -2.21 -9.48
C LYS A 351 10.88 -3.59 -8.87
N ASP A 352 11.65 -4.45 -9.51
CA ASP A 352 12.04 -5.72 -8.90
C ASP A 352 12.45 -5.45 -7.43
N ALA A 353 11.86 -6.20 -6.50
CA ALA A 353 11.94 -5.85 -5.09
C ALA A 353 13.41 -5.77 -4.61
N ASP A 354 14.29 -6.59 -5.20
CA ASP A 354 15.72 -6.59 -4.88
C ASP A 354 16.43 -5.31 -5.38
N THR A 355 15.93 -4.71 -6.47
CA THR A 355 16.43 -3.41 -6.97
C THR A 355 16.11 -2.27 -6.00
N TRP A 356 14.89 -2.22 -5.45
CA TRP A 356 14.55 -1.21 -4.43
C TRP A 356 15.32 -1.47 -3.13
N ASP A 357 15.43 -2.72 -2.70
CA ASP A 357 16.21 -3.12 -1.52
C ASP A 357 17.65 -2.61 -1.61
N GLN A 358 18.29 -2.80 -2.78
CA GLN A 358 19.65 -2.33 -3.01
C GLN A 358 19.74 -0.79 -3.03
N GLN A 359 18.86 -0.11 -3.79
CA GLN A 359 18.87 1.36 -3.87
C GLN A 359 18.66 2.01 -2.51
N PHE A 360 17.76 1.44 -1.69
CA PHE A 360 17.49 1.92 -0.35
C PHE A 360 18.70 1.72 0.56
N SER A 361 19.29 0.52 0.58
CA SER A 361 20.48 0.25 1.40
C SER A 361 21.65 1.16 1.02
N ASP A 362 21.94 1.30 -0.28
CA ASP A 362 23.02 2.16 -0.77
C ASP A 362 22.80 3.63 -0.40
N LEU A 363 21.55 4.09 -0.49
CA LEU A 363 21.19 5.44 -0.07
C LEU A 363 21.55 5.64 1.40
N ILE A 364 21.09 4.76 2.29
CA ILE A 364 21.33 4.86 3.74
C ILE A 364 22.81 4.77 4.08
N ASP A 365 23.54 3.83 3.46
CA ASP A 365 24.97 3.64 3.69
C ASP A 365 25.79 4.85 3.23
N GLY A 366 25.35 5.54 2.17
CA GLY A 366 25.98 6.73 1.62
C GLY A 366 25.69 8.04 2.35
N LEU A 367 24.77 8.07 3.33
CA LEU A 367 24.43 9.29 4.05
C LEU A 367 25.53 9.70 5.05
N PRO A 368 25.75 11.02 5.23
CA PRO A 368 26.56 11.53 6.34
C PRO A 368 26.01 11.11 7.70
N ASP A 369 26.90 10.91 8.67
CA ASP A 369 26.55 10.45 10.03
C ASP A 369 25.64 11.41 10.81
N ASP A 370 25.68 12.71 10.50
CA ASP A 370 24.84 13.73 11.13
C ASP A 370 23.44 13.88 10.51
N THR A 371 23.15 13.16 9.42
CA THR A 371 21.86 13.21 8.71
C THR A 371 20.72 12.75 9.61
N CYS A 372 19.63 13.51 9.67
CA CYS A 372 18.42 13.15 10.37
C CYS A 372 17.52 12.25 9.50
N LEU A 373 16.95 11.22 10.13
CA LEU A 373 16.03 10.26 9.54
C LEU A 373 14.74 10.25 10.37
N ALA A 374 13.59 10.39 9.72
CA ALA A 374 12.27 10.30 10.36
C ALA A 374 11.37 9.30 9.65
N VAL A 375 10.76 8.39 10.41
CA VAL A 375 9.72 7.47 9.92
C VAL A 375 8.36 8.14 10.05
N VAL A 376 7.63 8.20 8.95
CA VAL A 376 6.32 8.87 8.84
C VAL A 376 5.28 7.88 8.31
N ASP A 377 4.14 7.80 8.99
CA ASP A 377 2.92 7.12 8.54
C ASP A 377 2.08 8.11 7.74
N CYS A 378 1.88 7.84 6.45
CA CYS A 378 1.02 8.60 5.56
C CYS A 378 -0.29 7.84 5.27
N HIS A 379 -1.41 8.58 5.27
CA HIS A 379 -2.72 8.10 4.84
C HIS A 379 -2.98 8.46 3.37
N ILE A 380 -3.63 7.57 2.60
CA ILE A 380 -4.15 7.79 1.24
C ILE A 380 -5.61 7.36 1.09
#